data_AF-A0A9E4MIJ1-F1
#
_entry.id   AF-A0A9E4MIJ1-F1
#
_cell.length_a   1.000
_cell.length_b   1.000
_cell.length_c   1.000
_cell.angle_alpha   90.00
_cell.angle_beta   90.00
_cell.angle_gamma   90.00
#
_symmetry.space_group_name_H-M   'P 1'
#
loop_
_entity.id
_entity.type
_entity.pdbx_description
1 polymer ?
#
loop_
_entity_poly.entity_id
_entity_poly.type
_entity_poly.pdbx_seq_one_letter_code
_entity_poly.pdbx_strand_id
1 'polypeptide(L)'
;MSEPSRILRGEQDADSLRLRSRHRKKILGLFEQHLPGVEVWAYGSRVSGQSHDGSDLDLVLRGPDLAPIDVRVLAAFLDALRDSTIPFLVETRDWARLPESFHRQIEREYIVLRRGTREPSP
;
A
#
# COMPACT_ATOMS: atom_id res chain seq x y z
N MET A 1 23.54 -22.64 -11.11
CA MET A 1 23.18 -21.53 -10.20
C MET A 1 21.66 -21.45 -10.24
N SER A 2 21.01 -21.91 -9.17
CA SER A 2 19.56 -22.07 -9.13
C SER A 2 18.88 -20.70 -9.12
N GLU A 3 18.15 -20.38 -10.18
CA GLU A 3 17.07 -19.39 -10.07
C GLU A 3 16.03 -19.97 -9.12
N PRO A 4 15.77 -19.37 -7.94
CA PRO A 4 14.66 -19.83 -7.12
C PRO A 4 13.39 -19.56 -7.90
N SER A 5 12.62 -20.62 -8.15
CA SER A 5 11.29 -20.59 -8.73
C SER A 5 10.51 -19.42 -8.12
N ARG A 6 10.25 -18.40 -8.92
CA ARG A 6 9.45 -17.24 -8.53
C ARG A 6 8.00 -17.73 -8.43
N ILE A 7 7.67 -18.31 -7.27
CA ILE A 7 6.30 -18.62 -6.90
C ILE A 7 5.53 -17.32 -7.12
N LEU A 8 4.53 -17.33 -8.01
CA LEU A 8 3.59 -16.23 -8.18
C LEU A 8 2.81 -16.13 -6.86
N ARG A 9 3.31 -15.34 -5.91
CA ARG A 9 2.74 -15.28 -4.57
C ARG A 9 1.68 -14.19 -4.57
N GLY A 10 0.40 -14.57 -4.56
CA GLY A 10 -0.74 -13.66 -4.49
C GLY A 10 -0.80 -12.83 -3.20
N GLU A 11 -1.98 -12.66 -2.60
CA GLU A 11 -2.10 -11.96 -1.32
C GLU A 11 -1.24 -12.63 -0.24
N GLN A 12 -0.33 -11.85 0.35
CA GLN A 12 0.60 -12.28 1.39
C GLN A 12 0.16 -11.78 2.77
N ASP A 13 0.50 -12.53 3.81
CA ASP A 13 0.26 -12.12 5.19
C ASP A 13 0.93 -10.79 5.52
N ALA A 14 0.19 -9.91 6.18
CA ALA A 14 0.69 -8.59 6.57
C ALA A 14 1.83 -8.62 7.59
N ASP A 15 2.06 -9.76 8.23
CA ASP A 15 3.21 -10.02 9.09
C ASP A 15 4.51 -10.23 8.29
N SER A 16 4.39 -10.63 7.01
CA SER A 16 5.53 -10.79 6.09
C SER A 16 6.10 -9.45 5.62
N LEU A 17 5.36 -8.34 5.81
CA LEU A 17 5.85 -7.02 5.43
C LEU A 17 7.01 -6.63 6.34
N ARG A 18 8.16 -6.35 5.75
CA ARG A 18 9.37 -5.84 6.44
C ARG A 18 9.18 -4.39 6.89
N LEU A 19 8.24 -4.17 7.81
CA LEU A 19 7.86 -2.86 8.34
C LEU A 19 7.65 -2.96 9.86
N ARG A 20 8.38 -2.14 10.62
CA ARG A 20 8.22 -2.09 12.08
C ARG A 20 6.77 -1.75 12.45
N SER A 21 6.20 -2.50 13.39
CA SER A 21 4.77 -2.38 13.78
C SER A 21 4.37 -0.96 14.20
N ARG A 22 5.29 -0.19 14.81
CA ARG A 22 5.05 1.22 15.17
C ARG A 22 4.83 2.13 13.96
N HIS A 23 5.55 1.92 12.87
CA HIS A 23 5.41 2.71 11.65
C HIS A 23 4.16 2.27 10.90
N ARG A 24 3.89 0.97 10.84
CA ARG A 24 2.63 0.42 10.32
C ARG A 24 1.42 1.05 11.01
N LYS A 25 1.40 1.09 12.34
CA LYS A 25 0.30 1.71 13.12
C LYS A 25 0.12 3.20 12.78
N LYS A 26 1.20 3.97 12.68
CA LYS A 26 1.13 5.40 12.28
C LYS A 26 0.52 5.57 10.89
N ILE A 27 1.00 4.80 9.91
CA ILE A 27 0.51 4.85 8.54
C ILE A 27 -0.98 4.47 8.47
N LEU A 28 -1.38 3.39 9.14
CA LEU A 28 -2.78 2.97 9.19
C LEU A 28 -3.67 4.01 9.86
N GLY A 29 -3.21 4.67 10.92
CA GLY A 29 -3.96 5.77 11.56
C GLY A 29 -4.19 6.95 10.63
N LEU A 30 -3.19 7.31 9.81
CA LEU A 30 -3.35 8.36 8.79
C LEU A 30 -4.35 7.95 7.71
N PHE A 31 -4.34 6.68 7.29
CA PHE A 31 -5.35 6.16 6.36
C PHE A 31 -6.75 6.19 6.95
N GLU A 32 -6.94 5.83 8.23
CA GLU A 32 -8.24 5.91 8.89
C GLU A 32 -8.75 7.34 9.00
N GLN A 33 -7.86 8.30 9.25
CA GLN A 33 -8.23 9.71 9.40
C GLN A 33 -8.58 10.39 8.07
N HIS A 34 -7.85 10.09 6.99
CA HIS A 34 -7.99 10.81 5.71
C HIS A 34 -8.70 10.00 4.63
N LEU A 35 -8.59 8.67 4.65
CA LEU A 35 -9.03 7.77 3.58
C LEU A 35 -9.73 6.51 4.14
N PRO A 36 -10.77 6.64 4.99
CA PRO A 36 -11.36 5.51 5.71
C PRO A 36 -11.98 4.44 4.78
N GLY A 37 -12.49 4.83 3.60
CA GLY A 37 -13.04 3.87 2.63
C GLY A 37 -12.02 3.20 1.71
N VAL A 38 -10.73 3.57 1.79
CA VAL A 38 -9.72 3.13 0.82
C VAL A 38 -9.05 1.83 1.27
N GLU A 39 -8.97 0.88 0.35
CA GLU A 39 -8.19 -0.34 0.50
C GLU A 39 -6.72 -0.07 0.14
N VAL A 40 -5.79 -0.56 0.96
CA VAL A 40 -4.36 -0.25 0.85
C VAL A 40 -3.56 -1.55 0.70
N TRP A 41 -2.85 -1.65 -0.42
CA TRP A 41 -1.96 -2.77 -0.72
C TRP A 41 -0.51 -2.29 -0.70
N ALA A 42 0.38 -3.01 -0.02
CA ALA A 42 1.81 -2.83 -0.16
C ALA A 42 2.35 -3.73 -1.28
N TYR A 43 3.29 -3.23 -2.07
CA TYR A 43 3.98 -3.98 -3.11
C TYR A 43 5.48 -3.65 -3.11
N GLY A 44 6.25 -4.27 -4.02
CA GLY A 44 7.65 -3.90 -4.24
C GLY A 44 8.67 -4.62 -3.34
N SER A 45 9.79 -3.96 -3.06
CA SER A 45 10.98 -4.56 -2.43
C SER A 45 10.72 -5.07 -1.00
N ARG A 46 9.85 -4.38 -0.25
CA ARG A 46 9.45 -4.73 1.12
C ARG A 46 8.53 -5.94 1.21
N VAL A 47 7.86 -6.29 0.10
CA VAL A 47 7.03 -7.51 -0.02
C VAL A 47 7.87 -8.68 -0.52
N SER A 48 8.66 -8.46 -1.57
CA SER A 48 9.53 -9.46 -2.21
C SER A 48 10.77 -9.86 -1.40
N GLY A 49 11.00 -9.22 -0.24
CA GLY A 49 12.11 -9.54 0.66
C GLY A 49 13.48 -9.00 0.21
N GLN A 50 13.52 -8.17 -0.83
CA GLN A 50 14.74 -7.50 -1.34
C GLN A 50 14.97 -6.10 -0.73
N SER A 51 14.22 -5.73 0.31
CA SER A 51 14.31 -4.40 0.92
C SER A 51 15.57 -4.23 1.77
N HIS A 52 16.21 -3.07 1.61
CA HIS A 52 17.20 -2.52 2.54
C HIS A 52 16.52 -1.58 3.54
N ASP A 53 17.19 -1.22 4.65
CA ASP A 53 16.61 -0.40 5.74
C ASP A 53 16.14 1.00 5.30
N GLY A 54 16.64 1.50 4.16
CA GLY A 54 16.24 2.77 3.54
C GLY A 54 15.32 2.66 2.33
N SER A 55 14.83 1.46 1.96
CA SER A 55 13.96 1.32 0.80
C SER A 55 12.61 2.01 1.03
N ASP A 56 12.01 2.56 -0.02
CA ASP A 56 10.71 3.21 0.05
C ASP A 56 9.59 2.21 0.38
N LEU A 57 8.47 2.71 0.92
CA LEU A 57 7.24 1.93 1.08
C LEU A 57 6.31 2.20 -0.10
N ASP A 58 6.28 1.29 -1.05
CA ASP A 58 5.33 1.34 -2.16
C ASP A 58 3.95 0.85 -1.72
N LEU A 59 2.97 1.75 -1.79
CA LEU A 59 1.56 1.50 -1.49
C LEU A 59 0.69 1.81 -2.70
N VAL A 60 -0.28 0.94 -2.95
CA VAL A 60 -1.38 1.16 -3.86
C VAL A 60 -2.63 1.45 -3.05
N LEU A 61 -3.34 2.50 -3.46
CA LEU A 61 -4.59 2.96 -2.89
C LEU A 61 -5.72 2.58 -3.84
N ARG A 62 -6.64 1.76 -3.37
CA ARG A 62 -7.82 1.33 -4.11
C ARG A 62 -9.02 2.05 -3.52
N GLY A 63 -9.50 3.05 -4.25
CA GLY A 63 -10.73 3.77 -3.90
C GLY A 63 -11.94 2.83 -3.85
N PRO A 64 -13.04 3.26 -3.21
CA PRO A 64 -14.31 2.54 -3.27
C PRO A 64 -14.70 2.33 -4.74
N ASP A 65 -15.20 1.13 -5.05
CA ASP A 65 -15.58 0.70 -6.42
C ASP A 65 -14.46 0.85 -7.47
N LEU A 66 -13.19 0.88 -7.04
CA LEU A 66 -12.02 1.14 -7.90
C LEU A 66 -12.09 2.49 -8.62
N ALA A 67 -12.84 3.45 -8.08
CA ALA A 67 -12.88 4.82 -8.56
C ALA A 67 -11.60 5.58 -8.15
N PRO A 68 -11.18 6.58 -8.96
CA PRO A 68 -10.04 7.41 -8.61
C PRO A 68 -10.30 8.20 -7.33
N ILE A 69 -9.26 8.28 -6.51
CA ILE A 69 -9.31 9.02 -5.25
C ILE A 69 -9.30 10.52 -5.57
N ASP A 70 -10.08 11.28 -4.80
CA ASP A 70 -10.10 12.73 -4.92
C ASP A 70 -8.70 13.30 -4.64
N VAL A 71 -8.21 14.13 -5.57
CA VAL A 71 -6.86 14.68 -5.54
C VAL A 71 -6.63 15.54 -4.29
N ARG A 72 -7.66 16.26 -3.81
CA ARG A 72 -7.55 17.09 -2.60
C ARG A 72 -7.38 16.22 -1.36
N VAL A 73 -8.12 15.11 -1.28
CA VAL A 73 -8.01 14.17 -0.16
C VAL A 73 -6.65 13.46 -0.19
N LEU A 74 -6.20 13.04 -1.38
CA LEU A 74 -4.87 12.45 -1.57
C LEU A 74 -3.76 13.43 -1.18
N ALA A 75 -3.86 14.70 -1.60
CA ALA A 75 -2.89 15.73 -1.24
C ALA A 75 -2.82 15.95 0.29
N ALA A 76 -3.97 16.06 0.95
CA ALA A 76 -4.03 16.20 2.42
C ALA A 76 -3.41 15.01 3.14
N PHE A 77 -3.63 13.78 2.63
CA PHE A 77 -3.00 12.58 3.16
C PHE A 77 -1.47 12.58 2.96
N LEU A 78 -0.98 12.99 1.78
CA LEU A 78 0.45 13.11 1.50
C LEU A 78 1.13 14.16 2.37
N ASP A 79 0.46 15.29 2.61
CA ASP A 79 0.95 16.31 3.55
C ASP A 79 1.04 15.76 4.97
N ALA A 80 0.02 15.03 5.45
CA ALA A 80 0.04 14.39 6.77
C ALA A 80 1.13 13.29 6.89
N LEU A 81 1.42 12.56 5.80
CA LEU A 81 2.55 11.62 5.74
C LEU A 81 3.89 12.36 5.84
N ARG A 82 4.06 13.48 5.13
CA ARG A 82 5.28 14.29 5.17
C ARG A 82 5.54 14.88 6.55
N ASP A 83 4.49 15.33 7.23
CA ASP A 83 4.58 15.89 8.58
C ASP A 83 4.76 14.79 9.65
N SER A 84 4.60 13.51 9.26
CA SER A 84 4.79 12.39 10.17
C SER A 84 6.28 12.08 10.40
N THR A 85 6.59 11.54 11.58
CA THR A 85 7.96 11.14 11.98
C THR A 85 8.39 9.78 11.40
N ILE A 86 7.95 9.44 10.19
CA ILE A 86 8.30 8.20 9.51
C ILE A 86 9.68 8.38 8.83
N PRO A 87 10.68 7.54 9.12
CA PRO A 87 12.06 7.78 8.68
C PRO A 87 12.36 7.33 7.23
N PHE A 88 11.33 7.07 6.41
CA PHE A 88 11.46 6.61 5.03
C PHE A 88 10.31 7.15 4.20
N LEU A 89 10.49 7.20 2.88
CA LEU A 89 9.46 7.68 1.95
C LEU A 89 8.32 6.66 1.83
N VAL A 90 7.09 7.17 1.81
CA VAL A 90 5.88 6.38 1.55
C VAL A 90 5.34 6.82 0.20
N GLU A 91 5.55 5.98 -0.81
CA GLU A 91 5.08 6.20 -2.17
C GLU A 91 3.67 5.64 -2.31
N THR A 92 2.67 6.50 -2.55
CA THR A 92 1.28 6.06 -2.72
C THR A 92 0.77 6.30 -4.12
N ARG A 93 0.20 5.28 -4.75
CA ARG A 93 -0.37 5.36 -6.09
C ARG A 93 -1.84 4.99 -6.11
N ASP A 94 -2.65 5.79 -6.79
CA ASP A 94 -4.06 5.51 -7.02
C ASP A 94 -4.21 4.38 -8.05
N TRP A 95 -4.81 3.26 -7.64
CA TRP A 95 -5.06 2.10 -8.49
C TRP A 95 -5.83 2.46 -9.76
N ALA A 96 -6.85 3.31 -9.65
CA ALA A 96 -7.70 3.67 -10.79
C ALA A 96 -6.96 4.46 -11.87
N ARG A 97 -5.83 5.09 -11.50
CA ARG A 97 -4.98 5.88 -12.40
C ARG A 97 -3.78 5.09 -12.92
N LEU A 98 -3.52 3.90 -12.38
CA LEU A 98 -2.44 3.03 -12.85
C LEU A 98 -2.87 2.31 -14.13
N PRO A 99 -1.95 2.15 -15.10
CA PRO A 99 -2.24 1.34 -16.28
C PRO A 99 -2.29 -0.14 -15.91
N GLU A 100 -3.03 -0.92 -16.70
CA GLU A 100 -3.30 -2.35 -16.44
C GLU A 100 -2.03 -3.23 -16.35
N SER A 101 -0.93 -2.81 -16.98
CA SER A 101 0.37 -3.48 -16.83
C SER A 101 0.88 -3.45 -15.39
N PHE A 102 0.67 -2.34 -14.68
CA PHE A 102 1.02 -2.21 -13.26
C PHE A 102 0.09 -3.05 -12.40
N HIS A 103 -1.21 -3.08 -12.70
CA HIS A 103 -2.18 -3.92 -11.99
C HIS A 103 -1.71 -5.38 -11.98
N ARG A 104 -1.41 -5.91 -13.17
CA ARG A 104 -0.89 -7.28 -13.34
C ARG A 104 0.43 -7.52 -12.63
N GLN A 105 1.28 -6.51 -12.47
CA GLN A 105 2.54 -6.64 -11.74
C GLN A 105 2.30 -6.67 -10.23
N ILE A 106 1.44 -5.81 -9.71
CA ILE A 106 1.11 -5.72 -8.28
C ILE A 106 0.36 -6.97 -7.83
N GLU A 107 -0.62 -7.44 -8.62
CA GLU A 107 -1.41 -8.65 -8.30
C GLU A 107 -0.57 -9.92 -8.20
N ARG A 108 0.63 -9.93 -8.79
CA ARG A 108 1.56 -11.07 -8.68
C ARG A 108 2.22 -11.18 -7.32
N GLU A 109 2.33 -10.07 -6.58
CA GLU A 109 3.01 -10.02 -5.28
C GLU A 109 2.63 -8.74 -4.51
N TYR A 110 1.68 -8.88 -3.59
CA TYR A 110 1.20 -7.79 -2.74
C TYR A 110 0.81 -8.27 -1.33
N ILE A 111 0.82 -7.33 -0.40
CA ILE A 111 0.32 -7.50 0.97
C ILE A 111 -0.85 -6.55 1.17
N VAL A 112 -2.00 -7.07 1.61
CA VAL A 112 -3.11 -6.20 2.02
C VAL A 112 -2.83 -5.66 3.42
N LEU A 113 -2.60 -4.34 3.51
CA LEU A 113 -2.38 -3.68 4.80
C LEU A 113 -3.67 -3.29 5.48
N ARG A 114 -4.65 -2.90 4.69
CA ARG A 114 -5.97 -2.43 5.13
C ARG A 114 -6.98 -2.75 4.05
N ARG A 115 -8.06 -3.43 4.43
CA ARG A 115 -9.26 -3.50 3.60
C ARG A 115 -10.01 -2.18 3.75
N GLY A 116 -10.50 -1.63 2.65
CA GLY A 116 -11.43 -0.50 2.72
C GLY A 116 -12.68 -0.98 3.43
N THR A 117 -13.19 -0.19 4.39
CA THR A 117 -14.55 -0.43 4.90
C THR A 117 -15.50 -0.15 3.75
N ARG A 118 -15.88 -1.20 3.03
CA ARG A 118 -17.10 -1.20 2.24
C ARG A 118 -18.20 -1.08 3.28
N GLU A 119 -18.75 0.12 3.49
CA GLU A 119 -19.97 0.21 4.29
C GLU A 119 -20.94 -0.78 3.66
N PRO A 120 -21.40 -1.81 4.39
CA PRO A 120 -22.51 -2.60 3.91
C PRO A 120 -23.69 -1.63 3.92
N SER A 121 -24.10 -1.17 2.74
CA SER A 121 -25.34 -0.42 2.60
C SER A 121 -26.45 -1.23 3.28
N PRO A 122 -27.22 -0.63 4.22
CA PRO A 122 -28.41 -1.28 4.77
C PRO A 122 -29.48 -1.50 3.69
#